data_AF-A0A9W9VRI7-F1
#
_entry.id   AF-A0A9W9VRI7-F1
#
_cell.length_a   1.000
_cell.length_b   1.000
_cell.length_c   1.000
_cell.angle_alpha   90.00
_cell.angle_beta   90.00
_cell.angle_gamma   90.00
#
_symmetry.space_group_name_H-M   'P 1'
#
loop_
_entity.id
_entity.type
_entity.pdbx_description
1 polymer ?
#
loop_
_entity_poly.entity_id
_entity_poly.type
_entity_poly.pdbx_seq_one_letter_code
_entity_poly.pdbx_strand_id
1 'polypeptide(L)'
;MTTEQSIMEVSDSVVANINKFVQNRQAAEKEATHEPLSATALHAYARRLDGTLLQLQDQVRRQEEELRKLRGVRSHGLLHGGDDRWARVQQARQAKRAYESLLKTEDQLPTTDSVLPPLLALEQTGKLIEEGKISVSVTAEKLSGDRDRLRIENANLQDSQAIARRLRERIQRIRSTNERKQEQTPTQVAQEVISEQKKKNKRMARASAELKESLDKFIDDTLAPMLAAEDLGGPTVGDELEVSDATLKAGYTAHGKPKKQKEPEEPDLGSQQRIDQFLRPSTDGSNPTGKRQAAATELHELLDALLEADFSYIDLKRDSAASRFLVRAKVAQFHPRDARRLRLIDFSRSLGV
;
A
#
# COMPACT_ATOMS: atom_id res chain seq x y z
N MET A 1 23.12 -29.65 4.18
CA MET A 1 22.55 -28.40 3.62
C MET A 1 22.47 -28.52 2.10
N THR A 2 21.77 -29.54 1.57
CA THR A 2 21.76 -29.84 0.12
C THR A 2 20.38 -30.18 -0.43
N THR A 3 19.31 -30.07 0.38
CA THR A 3 17.96 -30.47 -0.01
C THR A 3 17.02 -29.30 -0.33
N GLU A 4 17.41 -28.06 -0.06
CA GLU A 4 16.55 -26.87 -0.32
C GLU A 4 16.77 -26.21 -1.69
N GLN A 5 17.80 -26.60 -2.45
CA GLN A 5 18.06 -26.04 -3.79
C GLN A 5 17.37 -26.81 -4.94
N SER A 6 16.70 -27.93 -4.65
CA SER A 6 16.18 -28.84 -5.69
C SER A 6 14.71 -28.61 -6.09
N ILE A 7 14.06 -27.52 -5.65
CA ILE A 7 12.59 -27.33 -5.82
C ILE A 7 12.23 -26.19 -6.79
N MET A 8 13.22 -25.46 -7.35
CA MET A 8 12.98 -24.34 -8.29
C MET A 8 13.74 -24.42 -9.62
N GLU A 9 14.31 -25.55 -9.99
CA GLU A 9 14.78 -25.73 -11.37
C GLU A 9 13.66 -26.41 -12.17
N VAL A 10 12.85 -25.61 -12.85
CA VAL A 10 12.05 -26.10 -13.98
C VAL A 10 13.06 -26.71 -14.95
N SER A 11 13.13 -28.05 -15.03
CA SER A 11 14.12 -28.72 -15.86
C SER A 11 14.08 -28.17 -17.28
N ASP A 12 15.25 -27.81 -17.84
CA ASP A 12 15.38 -27.22 -19.19
C ASP A 12 14.64 -28.00 -20.28
N SER A 13 14.46 -29.31 -20.08
CA SER A 13 13.67 -30.19 -20.94
C SER A 13 12.18 -29.81 -21.01
N VAL A 14 11.58 -29.35 -19.91
CA VAL A 14 10.17 -28.92 -19.85
C VAL A 14 10.01 -27.61 -20.61
N VAL A 15 10.94 -26.66 -20.43
CA VAL A 15 10.93 -25.39 -21.16
C VAL A 15 11.11 -25.62 -22.67
N ALA A 16 12.03 -26.52 -23.06
CA ALA A 16 12.21 -26.91 -24.45
C ALA A 16 10.95 -27.54 -25.06
N ASN A 17 10.26 -28.40 -24.31
CA ASN A 17 9.00 -29.01 -24.75
C ASN A 17 7.88 -27.97 -24.92
N ILE A 18 7.77 -26.99 -24.01
CA ILE A 18 6.81 -25.89 -24.13
C ILE A 18 7.10 -25.07 -25.39
N ASN A 19 8.36 -24.72 -25.63
CA ASN A 19 8.75 -23.95 -26.82
C ASN A 19 8.46 -24.71 -28.13
N LYS A 20 8.73 -26.01 -28.16
CA LYS A 20 8.39 -26.88 -29.30
C LYS A 20 6.88 -26.92 -29.53
N PHE A 21 6.08 -27.02 -28.47
CA PHE A 21 4.62 -26.99 -28.57
C PHE A 21 4.14 -25.65 -29.14
N VAL A 22 4.68 -24.52 -28.68
CA VAL A 22 4.34 -23.19 -29.21
C VAL A 22 4.67 -23.06 -30.69
N GLN A 23 5.85 -23.54 -31.13
CA GLN A 23 6.24 -23.52 -32.54
C GLN A 23 5.32 -24.39 -33.41
N ASN A 24 5.01 -25.61 -32.95
CA ASN A 24 4.10 -26.51 -33.66
C ASN A 24 2.70 -25.90 -33.79
N ARG A 25 2.20 -25.25 -32.73
CA ARG A 25 0.92 -24.54 -32.74
C ARG A 25 0.93 -23.41 -33.76
N GLN A 26 1.97 -22.57 -33.77
CA GLN A 26 2.10 -21.47 -34.72
C GLN A 26 2.18 -21.96 -36.17
N ALA A 27 2.84 -23.10 -36.42
CA ALA A 27 2.87 -23.72 -37.74
C ALA A 27 1.48 -24.20 -38.18
N ALA A 28 0.76 -24.88 -37.30
CA ALA A 28 -0.61 -25.34 -37.56
C ALA A 28 -1.60 -24.18 -37.76
N GLU A 29 -1.48 -23.09 -36.99
CA GLU A 29 -2.31 -21.88 -37.18
C GLU A 29 -2.04 -21.24 -38.55
N LYS A 30 -0.77 -21.17 -38.98
CA LYS A 30 -0.43 -20.67 -40.34
C LYS A 30 -1.02 -21.55 -41.43
N GLU A 31 -0.90 -22.87 -41.31
CA GLU A 31 -1.48 -23.82 -42.26
C GLU A 31 -3.01 -23.68 -42.35
N ALA A 32 -3.69 -23.54 -41.20
CA ALA A 32 -5.13 -23.31 -41.14
C ALA A 32 -5.56 -21.96 -41.75
N THR A 33 -4.70 -20.92 -41.70
CA THR A 33 -4.98 -19.64 -42.37
C THR A 33 -4.77 -19.70 -43.90
N HIS A 34 -3.92 -20.60 -44.38
CA HIS A 34 -3.64 -20.76 -45.81
C HIS A 34 -4.71 -21.57 -46.54
N GLU A 35 -5.34 -22.53 -45.87
CA GLU A 35 -6.47 -23.32 -46.40
C GLU A 35 -7.75 -23.04 -45.60
N PRO A 36 -8.45 -21.91 -45.84
CA PRO A 36 -9.75 -21.70 -45.21
C PRO A 36 -10.72 -22.79 -45.68
N LEU A 37 -11.50 -23.34 -44.74
CA LEU A 37 -12.56 -24.30 -45.04
C LEU A 37 -13.44 -23.77 -46.16
N SER A 38 -13.51 -24.50 -47.28
CA SER A 38 -14.33 -24.10 -48.41
C SER A 38 -15.79 -23.98 -47.98
N ALA A 39 -16.49 -22.94 -48.45
CA ALA A 39 -17.89 -22.73 -48.11
C ALA A 39 -18.75 -23.96 -48.46
N THR A 40 -18.39 -24.70 -49.51
CA THR A 40 -19.04 -25.94 -49.91
C THR A 40 -18.85 -27.08 -48.90
N ALA A 41 -17.66 -27.23 -48.32
CA ALA A 41 -17.40 -28.22 -47.27
C ALA A 41 -18.20 -27.93 -45.99
N LEU A 42 -18.30 -26.65 -45.60
CA LEU A 42 -19.11 -26.23 -44.45
C LEU A 42 -20.61 -26.53 -44.65
N HIS A 43 -21.15 -26.25 -45.84
CA HIS A 43 -22.55 -26.57 -46.15
C HIS A 43 -22.80 -28.09 -46.20
N ALA A 44 -21.85 -28.87 -46.74
CA ALA A 44 -21.95 -30.33 -46.74
C ALA A 44 -21.92 -30.91 -45.32
N TYR A 45 -21.08 -30.35 -44.45
CA TYR A 45 -21.00 -30.71 -43.04
C TYR A 45 -22.30 -30.38 -42.28
N ALA A 46 -22.85 -29.17 -42.47
CA ALA A 46 -24.10 -28.76 -41.85
C ALA A 46 -25.27 -29.71 -42.20
N ARG A 47 -25.40 -30.09 -43.49
CA ARG A 47 -26.43 -31.06 -43.90
C ARG A 47 -26.26 -32.43 -43.26
N ARG A 48 -25.02 -32.90 -43.08
CA ARG A 48 -24.75 -34.17 -42.38
C ARG A 48 -25.14 -34.08 -40.91
N LEU A 49 -24.85 -32.95 -40.27
CA LEU A 49 -25.22 -32.68 -38.88
C LEU A 49 -26.74 -32.69 -38.71
N ASP A 50 -27.48 -31.96 -39.56
CA ASP A 50 -28.95 -31.96 -39.55
C ASP A 50 -29.52 -33.37 -39.75
N GLY A 51 -28.94 -34.15 -40.68
CA GLY A 51 -29.32 -35.54 -40.90
C GLY A 51 -29.11 -36.43 -39.67
N THR A 52 -27.95 -36.33 -39.02
CA THR A 52 -27.67 -37.08 -37.78
C THR A 52 -28.56 -36.65 -36.62
N LEU A 53 -28.90 -35.36 -36.53
CA LEU A 53 -29.78 -34.81 -35.50
C LEU A 53 -31.19 -35.39 -35.63
N LEU A 54 -31.75 -35.39 -36.84
CA LEU A 54 -33.05 -35.99 -37.12
C LEU A 54 -33.06 -37.50 -36.80
N GLN A 55 -32.02 -38.23 -37.19
CA GLN A 55 -31.89 -39.65 -36.88
C GLN A 55 -31.88 -39.92 -35.37
N LEU A 56 -31.12 -39.15 -34.60
CA LEU A 56 -31.09 -39.28 -33.14
C LEU A 56 -32.43 -38.92 -32.50
N GLN A 57 -33.08 -37.83 -32.96
CA GLN A 57 -34.40 -37.45 -32.44
C GLN A 57 -35.45 -38.53 -32.72
N ASP A 58 -35.42 -39.13 -33.90
CA ASP A 58 -36.30 -40.24 -34.24
C ASP A 58 -36.00 -41.49 -33.42
N GLN A 59 -34.72 -41.81 -33.17
CA GLN A 59 -34.32 -42.91 -32.29
C GLN A 59 -34.80 -42.70 -30.86
N VAL A 60 -34.60 -41.50 -30.30
CA VAL A 60 -35.08 -41.15 -28.95
C VAL A 60 -36.60 -41.26 -28.88
N ARG A 61 -37.33 -40.73 -29.89
CA ARG A 61 -38.80 -40.85 -29.95
C ARG A 61 -39.26 -42.30 -29.99
N ARG A 62 -38.64 -43.14 -30.84
CA ARG A 62 -38.96 -44.58 -30.91
C ARG A 62 -38.72 -45.28 -29.59
N GLN A 63 -37.57 -45.03 -28.96
CA GLN A 63 -37.24 -45.60 -27.65
C GLN A 63 -38.20 -45.11 -26.57
N GLU A 64 -38.58 -43.83 -26.56
CA GLU A 64 -39.57 -43.29 -25.63
C GLU A 64 -40.95 -43.92 -25.83
N GLU A 65 -41.39 -44.10 -27.07
CA GLU A 65 -42.66 -44.75 -27.40
C GLU A 65 -42.65 -46.23 -26.99
N GLU A 66 -41.56 -46.95 -27.23
CA GLU A 66 -41.38 -48.33 -26.75
C GLU A 66 -41.38 -48.39 -25.22
N LEU A 67 -40.69 -47.48 -24.54
CA LEU A 67 -40.72 -47.37 -23.08
C LEU A 67 -42.14 -47.06 -22.58
N ARG A 68 -42.90 -46.18 -23.26
CA ARG A 68 -44.30 -45.89 -22.93
C ARG A 68 -45.18 -47.13 -23.11
N LYS A 69 -45.02 -47.88 -24.21
CA LYS A 69 -45.73 -49.16 -24.45
C LYS A 69 -45.38 -50.18 -23.37
N LEU A 70 -44.12 -50.34 -23.04
CA LEU A 70 -43.66 -51.26 -21.99
C LEU A 70 -44.17 -50.85 -20.61
N ARG A 71 -44.20 -49.55 -20.28
CA ARG A 71 -44.79 -49.04 -19.03
C ARG A 71 -46.30 -49.26 -18.99
N GLY A 72 -47.01 -49.12 -20.12
CA GLY A 72 -48.44 -49.42 -20.23
C GLY A 72 -48.77 -50.91 -20.08
N VAL A 73 -47.88 -51.80 -20.53
CA VAL A 73 -48.03 -53.26 -20.41
C VAL A 73 -47.56 -53.79 -19.05
N ARG A 74 -46.54 -53.16 -18.43
CA ARG A 74 -45.91 -53.60 -17.17
C ARG A 74 -46.28 -52.76 -15.94
N SER A 75 -47.29 -51.91 -16.03
CA SER A 75 -47.84 -51.12 -14.92
C SER A 75 -48.30 -51.94 -13.71
N HIS A 76 -48.34 -53.28 -13.82
CA HIS A 76 -48.66 -54.20 -12.73
C HIS A 76 -47.47 -54.94 -12.10
N GLY A 77 -46.21 -54.71 -12.52
CA GLY A 77 -45.09 -55.60 -12.12
C GLY A 77 -43.93 -54.98 -11.33
N LEU A 78 -43.79 -53.66 -11.29
CA LEU A 78 -42.57 -53.01 -10.75
C LEU A 78 -42.79 -52.10 -9.53
N LEU A 79 -44.04 -51.97 -9.06
CA LEU A 79 -44.41 -50.93 -8.08
C LEU A 79 -45.19 -51.46 -6.87
N HIS A 80 -44.88 -52.67 -6.39
CA HIS A 80 -45.17 -52.99 -5.00
C HIS A 80 -43.93 -53.54 -4.34
N GLY A 81 -43.20 -52.65 -3.66
CA GLY A 81 -42.33 -53.05 -2.57
C GLY A 81 -43.21 -53.61 -1.45
N GLY A 82 -43.63 -54.86 -1.59
CA GLY A 82 -44.20 -55.60 -0.46
C GLY A 82 -43.15 -55.69 0.65
N ASP A 83 -43.61 -55.70 1.90
CA ASP A 83 -42.74 -55.73 3.09
C ASP A 83 -41.80 -56.96 3.15
N ASP A 84 -42.03 -57.96 2.31
CA ASP A 84 -41.28 -59.20 2.26
C ASP A 84 -39.81 -59.00 1.85
N ARG A 85 -38.90 -59.34 2.78
CA ARG A 85 -37.44 -59.32 2.56
C ARG A 85 -37.03 -60.22 1.38
N TRP A 86 -37.71 -61.34 1.19
CA TRP A 86 -37.37 -62.29 0.13
C TRP A 86 -37.76 -61.79 -1.26
N ALA A 87 -38.90 -61.09 -1.39
CA ALA A 87 -39.33 -60.46 -2.64
C ALA A 87 -38.31 -59.39 -3.11
N ARG A 88 -37.78 -58.58 -2.18
CA ARG A 88 -36.72 -57.61 -2.46
C ARG A 88 -35.43 -58.26 -2.96
N VAL A 89 -35.02 -59.38 -2.36
CA VAL A 89 -33.83 -60.13 -2.80
C VAL A 89 -34.01 -60.71 -4.21
N GLN A 90 -35.20 -61.21 -4.56
CA GLN A 90 -35.46 -61.72 -5.90
C GLN A 90 -35.49 -60.60 -6.95
N GLN A 91 -36.09 -59.46 -6.63
CA GLN A 91 -36.06 -58.27 -7.50
C GLN A 91 -34.62 -57.80 -7.74
N ALA A 92 -33.78 -57.74 -6.70
CA ALA A 92 -32.36 -57.38 -6.82
C ALA A 92 -31.58 -58.39 -7.69
N ARG A 93 -31.85 -59.70 -7.54
CA ARG A 93 -31.25 -60.74 -8.38
C ARG A 93 -31.71 -60.64 -9.83
N GLN A 94 -32.97 -60.32 -10.07
CA GLN A 94 -33.52 -60.12 -11.41
C GLN A 94 -32.93 -58.86 -12.07
N ALA A 95 -32.83 -57.76 -11.34
CA ALA A 95 -32.17 -56.54 -11.80
C ALA A 95 -30.70 -56.79 -12.12
N LYS A 96 -29.97 -57.51 -11.24
CA LYS A 96 -28.58 -57.91 -11.48
C LYS A 96 -28.45 -58.71 -12.78
N ARG A 97 -29.28 -59.73 -12.98
CA ARG A 97 -29.28 -60.53 -14.22
C ARG A 97 -29.60 -59.69 -15.46
N ALA A 98 -30.52 -58.73 -15.35
CA ALA A 98 -30.86 -57.81 -16.44
C ALA A 98 -29.68 -56.89 -16.80
N TYR A 99 -29.00 -56.32 -15.80
CA TYR A 99 -27.78 -55.52 -16.03
C TYR A 99 -26.64 -56.37 -16.60
N GLU A 100 -26.44 -57.59 -16.11
CA GLU A 100 -25.44 -58.52 -16.66
C GLU A 100 -25.75 -58.93 -18.10
N SER A 101 -27.04 -58.99 -18.48
CA SER A 101 -27.41 -59.21 -19.89
C SER A 101 -27.22 -57.98 -20.76
N LEU A 102 -27.45 -56.78 -20.22
CA LEU A 102 -27.28 -55.51 -20.93
C LEU A 102 -25.79 -55.20 -21.17
N LEU A 103 -24.91 -55.57 -20.24
CA LEU A 103 -23.47 -55.41 -20.41
C LEU A 103 -22.88 -56.36 -21.47
N LYS A 104 -23.61 -57.41 -21.86
CA LYS A 104 -23.22 -58.38 -22.91
C LYS A 104 -23.76 -58.01 -24.29
N THR A 105 -24.74 -57.12 -24.38
CA THR A 105 -25.21 -56.58 -25.66
C THR A 105 -24.28 -55.48 -26.13
N GLU A 106 -23.91 -55.49 -27.41
CA GLU A 106 -23.12 -54.40 -27.99
C GLU A 106 -23.94 -53.10 -27.99
N ASP A 107 -23.31 -52.02 -27.52
CA ASP A 107 -23.91 -50.70 -27.53
C ASP A 107 -24.16 -50.24 -28.98
N GLN A 108 -25.30 -49.59 -29.20
CA GLN A 108 -25.57 -48.89 -30.46
C GLN A 108 -24.72 -47.63 -30.53
N LEU A 109 -23.43 -47.80 -30.81
CA LEU A 109 -22.53 -46.69 -31.05
C LEU A 109 -22.83 -46.10 -32.44
N PRO A 110 -22.75 -44.77 -32.59
CA PRO A 110 -22.87 -44.14 -33.90
C PRO A 110 -21.77 -44.67 -34.83
N THR A 111 -22.10 -44.84 -36.11
CA THR A 111 -21.15 -45.29 -37.14
C THR A 111 -19.98 -44.31 -37.28
N THR A 112 -18.85 -44.78 -37.80
CA THR A 112 -17.63 -43.97 -38.01
C THR A 112 -17.84 -42.77 -38.96
N ASP A 113 -18.88 -42.83 -39.80
CA ASP A 113 -19.29 -41.75 -40.69
C ASP A 113 -20.11 -40.65 -39.97
N SER A 114 -20.44 -40.88 -38.70
CA SER A 114 -21.18 -39.93 -37.88
C SER A 114 -20.31 -38.74 -37.51
N VAL A 115 -20.95 -37.57 -37.49
CA VAL A 115 -20.33 -36.29 -37.12
C VAL A 115 -20.22 -36.11 -35.60
N LEU A 116 -20.84 -37.00 -34.81
CA LEU A 116 -20.93 -36.86 -33.35
C LEU A 116 -19.59 -37.07 -32.61
N PRO A 117 -18.76 -38.08 -32.90
CA PRO A 117 -17.50 -38.25 -32.17
C PRO A 117 -16.55 -37.06 -32.32
N PRO A 118 -16.35 -36.48 -33.52
CA PRO A 118 -15.58 -35.24 -33.68
C PRO A 118 -16.18 -34.04 -32.93
N LEU A 119 -17.51 -33.86 -32.96
CA LEU A 119 -18.18 -32.76 -32.26
C LEU A 119 -18.03 -32.87 -30.74
N LEU A 120 -18.21 -34.07 -30.21
CA LEU A 120 -18.06 -34.33 -28.77
C LEU A 120 -16.61 -34.16 -28.33
N ALA A 121 -15.65 -34.62 -29.14
CA ALA A 121 -14.24 -34.34 -28.90
C ALA A 121 -13.94 -32.83 -28.90
N LEU A 122 -14.50 -32.07 -29.84
CA LEU A 122 -14.35 -30.62 -29.89
C LEU A 122 -14.96 -29.93 -28.66
N GLU A 123 -16.17 -30.32 -28.26
CA GLU A 123 -16.83 -29.75 -27.07
C GLU A 123 -16.07 -30.09 -25.79
N GLN A 124 -15.65 -31.34 -25.64
CA GLN A 124 -14.88 -31.79 -24.47
C GLN A 124 -13.52 -31.11 -24.41
N THR A 125 -12.79 -31.04 -25.52
CA THR A 125 -11.50 -30.32 -25.57
C THR A 125 -11.70 -28.83 -25.31
N GLY A 126 -12.77 -28.21 -25.82
CA GLY A 126 -13.14 -26.83 -25.52
C GLY A 126 -13.38 -26.60 -24.03
N LYS A 127 -14.17 -27.46 -23.37
CA LYS A 127 -14.40 -27.41 -21.91
C LYS A 127 -13.11 -27.57 -21.12
N LEU A 128 -12.29 -28.57 -21.48
CA LEU A 128 -10.99 -28.80 -20.84
C LEU A 128 -10.03 -27.62 -21.01
N ILE A 129 -10.07 -26.94 -22.15
CA ILE A 129 -9.26 -25.73 -22.38
C ILE A 129 -9.72 -24.59 -21.46
N GLU A 130 -11.03 -24.36 -21.35
CA GLU A 130 -11.56 -23.31 -20.47
C GLU A 130 -11.31 -23.61 -18.98
N GLU A 131 -11.55 -24.85 -18.55
CA GLU A 131 -11.21 -25.30 -17.20
C GLU A 131 -9.69 -25.20 -16.94
N GLY A 132 -8.88 -25.55 -17.95
CA GLY A 132 -7.43 -25.38 -17.94
C GLY A 132 -7.03 -23.93 -17.73
N LYS A 133 -7.61 -22.98 -18.48
CA LYS A 133 -7.34 -21.54 -18.31
C LYS A 133 -7.68 -21.05 -16.91
N ILE A 134 -8.84 -21.44 -16.38
CA ILE A 134 -9.28 -21.06 -15.03
C ILE A 134 -8.34 -21.66 -13.98
N SER A 135 -7.93 -22.92 -14.13
CA SER A 135 -6.99 -23.54 -13.19
C SER A 135 -5.61 -22.87 -13.23
N VAL A 136 -5.11 -22.49 -14.41
CA VAL A 136 -3.84 -21.77 -14.57
C VAL A 136 -3.92 -20.37 -13.94
N SER A 137 -5.01 -19.62 -14.12
CA SER A 137 -5.14 -18.29 -13.50
C SER A 137 -5.20 -18.39 -11.97
N VAL A 138 -6.01 -19.30 -11.43
CA VAL A 138 -6.14 -19.51 -9.98
C VAL A 138 -4.81 -19.98 -9.36
N THR A 139 -4.07 -20.85 -10.04
CA THR A 139 -2.75 -21.29 -9.55
C THR A 139 -1.71 -20.19 -9.65
N ALA A 140 -1.76 -19.34 -10.68
CA ALA A 140 -0.88 -18.17 -10.79
C ALA A 140 -1.11 -17.16 -9.66
N GLU A 141 -2.36 -16.86 -9.33
CA GLU A 141 -2.72 -15.96 -8.21
C GLU A 141 -2.24 -16.53 -6.87
N LYS A 142 -2.47 -17.83 -6.63
CA LYS A 142 -1.97 -18.51 -5.42
C LYS A 142 -0.45 -18.46 -5.34
N LEU A 143 0.25 -18.70 -6.46
CA LEU A 143 1.70 -18.65 -6.52
C LEU A 143 2.24 -17.24 -6.23
N SER A 144 1.60 -16.18 -6.71
CA SER A 144 1.96 -14.82 -6.32
C SER A 144 1.76 -14.56 -4.83
N GLY A 145 0.62 -14.99 -4.27
CA GLY A 145 0.34 -14.84 -2.84
C GLY A 145 1.34 -15.60 -1.97
N ASP A 146 1.74 -16.80 -2.36
CA ASP A 146 2.73 -17.60 -1.64
C ASP A 146 4.15 -17.03 -1.74
N ARG A 147 4.51 -16.40 -2.88
CA ARG A 147 5.79 -15.67 -3.00
C ARG A 147 5.85 -14.46 -2.07
N ASP A 148 4.75 -13.71 -1.97
CA ASP A 148 4.68 -12.56 -1.07
C ASP A 148 4.77 -13.00 0.39
N ARG A 149 4.07 -14.07 0.76
CA ARG A 149 4.18 -14.69 2.10
C ARG A 149 5.60 -15.13 2.40
N LEU A 150 6.26 -15.82 1.46
CA LEU A 150 7.65 -16.25 1.61
C LEU A 150 8.59 -15.07 1.82
N ARG A 151 8.37 -13.96 1.10
CA ARG A 151 9.16 -12.74 1.27
C ARG A 151 9.01 -12.15 2.68
N ILE A 152 7.79 -12.11 3.21
CA ILE A 152 7.50 -11.63 4.57
C ILE A 152 8.15 -12.56 5.61
N GLU A 153 7.98 -13.87 5.48
CA GLU A 153 8.57 -14.84 6.40
C GLU A 153 10.10 -14.79 6.38
N ASN A 154 10.72 -14.60 5.21
CA ASN A 154 12.17 -14.40 5.13
C ASN A 154 12.64 -13.13 5.83
N ALA A 155 11.90 -12.02 5.70
CA ALA A 155 12.21 -10.79 6.44
C ALA A 155 12.09 -11.00 7.95
N ASN A 156 11.01 -11.66 8.40
CA ASN A 156 10.80 -12.02 9.81
C ASN A 156 11.92 -12.91 10.35
N LEU A 157 12.38 -13.86 9.55
CA LEU A 157 13.49 -14.75 9.90
C LEU A 157 14.80 -13.97 10.06
N GLN A 158 15.11 -13.07 9.11
CA GLN A 158 16.30 -12.22 9.18
C GLN A 158 16.27 -11.32 10.43
N ASP A 159 15.14 -10.70 10.73
CA ASP A 159 14.97 -9.88 11.91
C ASP A 159 15.15 -10.70 13.20
N SER A 160 14.55 -11.89 13.25
CA SER A 160 14.71 -12.81 14.38
C SER A 160 16.17 -13.23 14.58
N GLN A 161 16.90 -13.49 13.49
CA GLN A 161 18.33 -13.80 13.55
C GLN A 161 19.16 -12.60 14.03
N ALA A 162 18.83 -11.39 13.58
CA ALA A 162 19.50 -10.16 14.02
C ALA A 162 19.25 -9.90 15.52
N ILE A 163 18.02 -10.08 15.99
CA ILE A 163 17.66 -9.97 17.42
C ILE A 163 18.43 -11.03 18.22
N ALA A 164 18.42 -12.29 17.79
CA ALA A 164 19.13 -13.37 18.46
C ALA A 164 20.63 -13.09 18.56
N ARG A 165 21.25 -12.59 17.48
CA ARG A 165 22.67 -12.19 17.47
C ARG A 165 22.93 -11.07 18.47
N ARG A 166 22.16 -9.98 18.44
CA ARG A 166 22.32 -8.84 19.35
C ARG A 166 22.13 -9.26 20.82
N LEU A 167 21.19 -10.15 21.10
CA LEU A 167 20.98 -10.71 22.44
C LEU A 167 22.18 -11.54 22.89
N ARG A 168 22.74 -12.40 22.04
CA ARG A 168 23.97 -13.15 22.36
C ARG A 168 25.14 -12.20 22.64
N GLU A 169 25.34 -11.19 21.80
CA GLU A 169 26.38 -10.17 22.01
C GLU A 169 26.18 -9.44 23.34
N ARG A 170 24.94 -9.06 23.68
CA ARG A 170 24.61 -8.42 24.96
C ARG A 170 24.88 -9.34 26.15
N ILE A 171 24.50 -10.62 26.07
CA ILE A 171 24.77 -11.61 27.11
C ILE A 171 26.28 -11.76 27.31
N GLN A 172 27.06 -11.85 26.23
CA GLN A 172 28.51 -11.95 26.32
C GLN A 172 29.14 -10.69 26.92
N ARG A 173 28.68 -9.49 26.52
CA ARG A 173 29.10 -8.22 27.13
C ARG A 173 28.79 -8.22 28.62
N ILE A 174 27.57 -8.55 29.03
CA ILE A 174 27.17 -8.60 30.45
C ILE A 174 28.05 -9.57 31.23
N ARG A 175 28.31 -10.77 30.71
CA ARG A 175 29.20 -11.76 31.34
C ARG A 175 30.61 -11.18 31.52
N SER A 176 31.20 -10.64 30.46
CA SER A 176 32.54 -10.01 30.53
C SER A 176 32.60 -8.81 31.48
N THR A 177 31.53 -8.00 31.55
CA THR A 177 31.46 -6.88 32.50
C THR A 177 31.29 -7.36 33.93
N ASN A 178 30.54 -8.45 34.16
CA ASN A 178 30.36 -9.01 35.49
C ASN A 178 31.66 -9.65 36.00
N GLU A 179 32.40 -10.37 35.14
CA GLU A 179 33.74 -10.89 35.44
C GLU A 179 34.68 -9.76 35.84
N ARG A 180 34.76 -8.69 35.03
CA ARG A 180 35.56 -7.49 35.37
C ARG A 180 35.13 -6.83 36.68
N LYS A 181 33.82 -6.75 36.94
CA LYS A 181 33.29 -6.18 38.18
C LYS A 181 33.57 -7.05 39.41
N GLN A 182 33.69 -8.37 39.26
CA GLN A 182 34.10 -9.26 40.34
C GLN A 182 35.59 -9.06 40.70
N GLU A 183 36.42 -8.68 39.74
CA GLU A 183 37.84 -8.40 39.95
C GLU A 183 38.12 -6.98 40.50
N GLN A 184 37.17 -6.05 40.35
CA GLN A 184 37.34 -4.65 40.75
C GLN A 184 36.87 -4.36 42.17
N THR A 185 37.56 -3.43 42.84
CA THR A 185 37.14 -2.94 44.17
C THR A 185 35.91 -2.02 44.07
N PRO A 186 35.04 -1.97 45.09
CA PRO A 186 33.79 -1.19 45.03
C PRO A 186 34.02 0.31 44.77
N THR A 187 35.16 0.86 45.20
CA THR A 187 35.56 2.25 44.94
C THR A 187 35.88 2.50 43.46
N GLN A 188 36.46 1.53 42.76
CA GLN A 188 36.77 1.62 41.33
C GLN A 188 35.48 1.54 40.48
N VAL A 189 34.53 0.67 40.86
CA VAL A 189 33.22 0.58 40.19
C VAL A 189 32.45 1.91 40.31
N ALA A 190 32.47 2.54 41.48
CA ALA A 190 31.80 3.84 41.69
C ALA A 190 32.42 4.96 40.81
N GLN A 191 33.75 5.00 40.69
CA GLN A 191 34.44 5.96 39.82
C GLN A 191 34.12 5.73 38.33
N GLU A 192 34.03 4.47 37.91
CA GLU A 192 33.68 4.13 36.53
C GLU A 192 32.26 4.61 36.18
N VAL A 193 31.27 4.34 37.03
CA VAL A 193 29.88 4.80 36.84
C VAL A 193 29.80 6.32 36.74
N ILE A 194 30.52 7.04 37.63
CA ILE A 194 30.58 8.50 37.56
C ILE A 194 31.22 8.97 36.25
N SER A 195 32.27 8.28 35.78
CA SER A 195 32.94 8.61 34.52
C SER A 195 32.04 8.38 33.31
N GLU A 196 31.25 7.30 33.30
CA GLU A 196 30.29 7.00 32.24
C GLU A 196 29.16 8.03 32.22
N GLN A 197 28.62 8.38 33.39
CA GLN A 197 27.60 9.41 33.50
C GLN A 197 28.12 10.77 33.02
N LYS A 198 29.36 11.14 33.38
CA LYS A 198 30.01 12.35 32.86
C LYS A 198 30.17 12.29 31.34
N LYS A 199 30.55 11.15 30.75
CA LYS A 199 30.63 10.98 29.29
C LYS A 199 29.26 11.12 28.61
N LYS A 200 28.21 10.54 29.20
CA LYS A 200 26.83 10.68 28.70
C LYS A 200 26.35 12.13 28.75
N ASN A 201 26.53 12.81 29.89
CA ASN A 201 26.18 14.22 30.03
C ASN A 201 26.93 15.08 29.01
N LYS A 202 28.23 14.81 28.77
CA LYS A 202 29.00 15.51 27.72
C LYS A 202 28.45 15.26 26.32
N ARG A 203 28.02 14.03 26.00
CA ARG A 203 27.40 13.72 24.70
C ARG A 203 26.05 14.41 24.53
N MET A 204 25.21 14.38 25.56
CA MET A 204 23.92 15.08 25.55
C MET A 204 24.12 16.59 25.39
N ALA A 205 25.05 17.19 26.14
CA ALA A 205 25.37 18.61 26.00
C ALA A 205 25.84 18.98 24.59
N ARG A 206 26.66 18.12 23.95
CA ARG A 206 27.07 18.32 22.54
C ARG A 206 25.91 18.24 21.58
N ALA A 207 25.08 17.20 21.68
CA ALA A 207 23.91 17.04 20.83
C ALA A 207 22.89 18.19 21.02
N SER A 208 22.71 18.68 22.25
CA SER A 208 21.88 19.85 22.54
C SER A 208 22.46 21.13 21.94
N ALA A 209 23.78 21.31 21.97
CA ALA A 209 24.43 22.45 21.34
C ALA A 209 24.32 22.41 19.81
N GLU A 210 24.55 21.24 19.19
CA GLU A 210 24.36 21.04 17.74
C GLU A 210 22.90 21.29 17.32
N LEU A 211 21.94 20.83 18.12
CA LEU A 211 20.52 21.08 17.88
C LEU A 211 20.19 22.57 18.00
N LYS A 212 20.67 23.25 19.04
CA LYS A 212 20.48 24.70 19.21
C LYS A 212 21.04 25.47 18.01
N GLU A 213 22.26 25.15 17.57
CA GLU A 213 22.85 25.80 16.39
C GLU A 213 22.03 25.55 15.11
N SER A 214 21.51 24.34 14.92
CA SER A 214 20.65 24.04 13.77
C SER A 214 19.31 24.77 13.81
N LEU A 215 18.73 24.92 15.00
CA LEU A 215 17.50 25.67 15.22
C LEU A 215 17.75 27.16 14.98
N ASP A 216 18.87 27.70 15.46
CA ASP A 216 19.19 29.12 15.30
C ASP A 216 19.35 29.48 13.82
N LYS A 217 20.05 28.64 13.05
CA LYS A 217 20.15 28.78 11.58
C LYS A 217 18.78 28.72 10.91
N PHE A 218 17.93 27.76 11.31
CA PHE A 218 16.58 27.65 10.76
C PHE A 218 15.74 28.90 11.04
N ILE A 219 15.82 29.44 12.26
CA ILE A 219 15.13 30.67 12.66
C ILE A 219 15.61 31.83 11.78
N ASP A 220 16.91 32.03 11.69
CA ASP A 220 17.49 33.19 11.01
C ASP A 220 17.25 33.14 9.50
N ASP A 221 17.37 31.95 8.88
CA ASP A 221 17.28 31.76 7.43
C ASP A 221 15.86 31.65 6.91
N THR A 222 14.99 30.93 7.62
CA THR A 222 13.66 30.58 7.09
C THR A 222 12.52 31.27 7.84
N LEU A 223 12.52 31.27 9.18
CA LEU A 223 11.39 31.79 9.95
C LEU A 223 11.40 33.32 10.04
N ALA A 224 12.57 33.93 10.23
CA ALA A 224 12.71 35.37 10.37
C ALA A 224 12.07 36.19 9.23
N PRO A 225 12.28 35.88 7.94
CA PRO A 225 11.62 36.62 6.86
C PRO A 225 10.10 36.41 6.83
N MET A 226 9.61 35.20 7.15
CA MET A 226 8.17 34.91 7.24
C MET A 226 7.50 35.63 8.41
N LEU A 227 8.15 35.66 9.58
CA LEU A 227 7.66 36.35 10.77
C LEU A 227 7.61 37.86 10.55
N ALA A 228 8.67 38.41 9.94
CA ALA A 228 8.70 39.82 9.55
C ALA A 228 7.60 40.18 8.55
N ALA A 229 7.23 39.25 7.64
CA ALA A 229 6.11 39.45 6.72
C ALA A 229 4.77 39.50 7.45
N GLU A 230 4.50 38.57 8.37
CA GLU A 230 3.26 38.52 9.16
C GLU A 230 3.11 39.79 10.03
N ASP A 231 4.17 40.25 10.68
CA ASP A 231 4.15 41.50 11.47
C ASP A 231 3.89 42.75 10.62
N LEU A 232 4.25 42.73 9.32
CA LEU A 232 3.95 43.79 8.36
C LEU A 232 2.53 43.68 7.76
N GLY A 233 1.70 42.75 8.24
CA GLY A 233 0.35 42.49 7.74
C GLY A 233 0.33 41.66 6.46
N GLY A 234 1.41 40.91 6.19
CA GLY A 234 1.53 39.97 5.10
C GLY A 234 0.88 38.61 5.39
N PRO A 235 1.14 37.60 4.55
CA PRO A 235 0.60 36.26 4.72
C PRO A 235 1.09 35.64 6.03
N THR A 236 0.29 34.71 6.57
CA THR A 236 0.63 33.99 7.79
C THR A 236 1.84 33.08 7.57
N VAL A 237 2.70 32.94 8.59
CA VAL A 237 3.90 32.08 8.54
C VAL A 237 3.49 30.66 8.12
N GLY A 238 4.05 30.20 7.00
CA GLY A 238 3.78 28.89 6.39
C GLY A 238 2.95 28.91 5.10
N ASP A 239 2.27 30.01 4.77
CA ASP A 239 1.43 30.10 3.56
C ASP A 239 2.24 30.48 2.30
N GLU A 240 3.25 31.34 2.45
CA GLU A 240 4.24 31.64 1.41
C GLU A 240 5.62 31.14 1.86
N LEU A 241 6.23 30.26 1.07
CA LEU A 241 7.50 29.59 1.40
C LEU A 241 8.73 30.50 1.24
N GLU A 242 8.67 31.48 0.33
CA GLU A 242 9.81 32.34 0.00
C GLU A 242 9.41 33.81 0.02
N VAL A 243 9.72 34.50 1.11
CA VAL A 243 9.56 35.96 1.22
C VAL A 243 10.91 36.63 0.95
N SER A 244 11.00 37.38 -0.15
CA SER A 244 12.22 38.12 -0.51
C SER A 244 12.41 39.39 0.34
N ASP A 245 13.66 39.83 0.51
CA ASP A 245 13.95 41.11 1.16
C ASP A 245 13.35 42.31 0.40
N ALA A 246 13.15 42.18 -0.92
CA ALA A 246 12.52 43.19 -1.76
C ALA A 246 11.02 43.35 -1.47
N THR A 247 10.33 42.25 -1.15
CA THR A 247 8.91 42.25 -0.76
C THR A 247 8.72 42.77 0.66
N LEU A 248 9.65 42.47 1.57
CA LEU A 248 9.66 43.06 2.94
C LEU A 248 9.87 44.58 2.92
N LYS A 249 10.67 45.11 1.96
CA LYS A 249 10.82 46.56 1.75
C LYS A 249 9.53 47.21 1.25
N ALA A 250 8.85 46.58 0.29
CA ALA A 250 7.63 47.13 -0.30
C ALA A 250 6.46 47.13 0.69
N GLY A 251 6.47 46.18 1.63
CA GLY A 251 5.44 46.00 2.65
C GLY A 251 4.16 45.40 2.07
N TYR A 252 3.22 45.05 2.95
CA TYR A 252 1.96 44.43 2.55
C TYR A 252 0.79 45.42 2.62
N THR A 253 -0.25 45.13 1.85
CA THR A 253 -1.56 45.81 1.95
C THR A 253 -2.37 45.18 3.08
N ALA A 254 -3.41 45.86 3.57
CA ALA A 254 -4.29 45.32 4.62
C ALA A 254 -5.00 44.00 4.26
N HIS A 255 -4.90 43.57 2.99
CA HIS A 255 -5.43 42.30 2.47
C HIS A 255 -4.32 41.24 2.23
N GLY A 256 -3.12 41.40 2.82
CA GLY A 256 -2.03 40.43 2.74
C GLY A 256 -1.30 40.35 1.40
N LYS A 257 -1.66 41.19 0.41
CA LYS A 257 -0.98 41.23 -0.89
C LYS A 257 0.25 42.14 -0.84
N PRO A 258 1.38 41.75 -1.47
CA PRO A 258 2.57 42.59 -1.51
C PRO A 258 2.24 43.89 -2.24
N LYS A 259 2.61 45.03 -1.65
CA LYS A 259 2.48 46.32 -2.33
C LYS A 259 3.46 46.33 -3.50
N LYS A 260 2.99 46.77 -4.67
CA LYS A 260 3.90 47.04 -5.78
C LYS A 260 4.87 48.13 -5.33
N GLN A 261 6.16 47.90 -5.53
CA GLN A 261 7.17 48.94 -5.31
C GLN A 261 6.77 50.15 -6.15
N LYS A 262 6.60 51.30 -5.48
CA LYS A 262 6.43 52.56 -6.18
C LYS A 262 7.81 52.89 -6.75
N GLU A 263 7.97 52.76 -8.07
CA GLU A 263 9.11 53.38 -8.76
C GLU A 263 9.15 54.86 -8.35
N PRO A 264 10.35 55.46 -8.21
CA PRO A 264 10.43 56.89 -7.94
C PRO A 264 9.88 57.63 -9.17
N GLU A 265 8.61 58.01 -9.11
CA GLU A 265 8.08 59.08 -9.96
C GLU A 265 8.91 60.33 -9.65
N GLU A 266 9.56 60.88 -10.69
CA GLU A 266 10.14 62.21 -10.61
C GLU A 266 9.09 63.21 -10.10
N PRO A 267 9.47 64.20 -9.29
CA PRO A 267 8.49 65.11 -8.69
C PRO A 267 7.84 65.97 -9.78
N ASP A 268 6.63 65.59 -10.19
CA ASP A 268 5.78 66.47 -10.98
C ASP A 268 5.29 67.59 -10.04
N LEU A 269 5.83 68.77 -10.28
CA LEU A 269 5.56 70.02 -9.57
C LEU A 269 4.10 70.43 -9.80
N GLY A 270 3.14 69.92 -9.02
CA GLY A 270 1.78 70.45 -9.13
C GLY A 270 0.63 69.85 -8.33
N SER A 271 0.76 68.73 -7.61
CA SER A 271 -0.40 68.20 -6.86
C SER A 271 -0.42 68.66 -5.40
N GLN A 272 -1.52 69.32 -5.02
CA GLN A 272 -1.80 69.76 -3.65
C GLN A 272 -1.82 68.55 -2.69
N GLN A 273 -0.87 68.51 -1.76
CA GLN A 273 -0.84 67.54 -0.67
C GLN A 273 -1.93 67.87 0.36
N ARG A 274 -2.85 66.93 0.57
CA ARG A 274 -3.88 67.02 1.62
C ARG A 274 -3.23 66.85 3.00
N ILE A 275 -3.72 67.62 3.98
CA ILE A 275 -3.19 67.77 5.34
C ILE A 275 -3.12 66.45 6.14
N ASP A 276 -3.78 65.39 5.65
CA ASP A 276 -3.69 64.03 6.21
C ASP A 276 -2.26 63.42 6.14
N GLN A 277 -1.33 64.02 5.37
CA GLN A 277 0.07 63.61 5.34
C GLN A 277 0.88 64.01 6.59
N PHE A 278 0.42 65.00 7.37
CA PHE A 278 1.10 65.44 8.60
C PHE A 278 0.79 64.59 9.83
N LEU A 279 -0.19 63.66 9.73
CA LEU A 279 -0.55 62.74 10.80
C LEU A 279 -0.05 61.30 10.55
N ARG A 280 1.01 61.12 9.76
CA ARG A 280 1.74 59.86 9.71
C ARG A 280 2.91 59.91 10.70
N PRO A 281 2.99 59.00 11.69
CA PRO A 281 4.27 58.76 12.35
C PRO A 281 5.24 58.30 11.25
N SER A 282 6.40 58.95 11.19
CA SER A 282 7.54 58.55 10.39
C SER A 282 7.74 57.04 10.55
N THR A 283 7.36 56.28 9.51
CA THR A 283 7.75 54.88 9.45
C THR A 283 9.16 54.89 8.92
N ASP A 284 10.09 54.68 9.83
CA ASP A 284 11.52 54.59 9.59
C ASP A 284 11.82 53.84 8.28
N GLY A 285 12.74 54.42 7.51
CA GLY A 285 13.48 53.74 6.44
C GLY A 285 14.41 52.65 7.02
N SER A 286 13.85 51.75 7.82
CA SER A 286 14.53 50.59 8.38
C SER A 286 14.80 49.61 7.24
N ASN A 287 16.10 49.38 6.98
CA ASN A 287 16.60 48.37 6.06
C ASN A 287 15.84 47.04 6.27
N PRO A 288 15.50 46.28 5.21
CA PRO A 288 14.76 45.01 5.34
C PRO A 288 15.54 43.99 6.17
N THR A 289 16.88 44.07 6.13
CA THR A 289 17.78 43.28 6.96
C THR A 289 17.53 43.54 8.45
N GLY A 290 17.23 44.79 8.83
CA GLY A 290 16.91 45.16 10.21
C GLY A 290 15.56 44.60 10.68
N LYS A 291 14.56 44.50 9.80
CA LYS A 291 13.24 43.93 10.16
C LYS A 291 13.29 42.41 10.31
N ARG A 292 13.98 41.72 9.40
CA ARG A 292 14.27 40.28 9.53
C ARG A 292 15.05 40.00 10.80
N GLN A 293 16.12 40.76 11.05
CA GLN A 293 16.94 40.59 12.27
C GLN A 293 16.12 40.87 13.53
N ALA A 294 15.27 41.90 13.55
CA ALA A 294 14.41 42.19 14.70
C ALA A 294 13.43 41.04 15.00
N ALA A 295 12.83 40.43 13.97
CA ALA A 295 11.93 39.29 14.13
C ALA A 295 12.68 38.04 14.61
N ALA A 296 13.90 37.80 14.11
CA ALA A 296 14.76 36.72 14.58
C ALA A 296 15.14 36.90 16.06
N THR A 297 15.61 38.10 16.45
CA THR A 297 15.99 38.40 17.84
C THR A 297 14.81 38.26 18.79
N GLU A 298 13.61 38.67 18.38
CA GLU A 298 12.41 38.52 19.21
C GLU A 298 12.04 37.05 19.41
N LEU A 299 12.14 36.21 18.37
CA LEU A 299 11.87 34.77 18.51
C LEU A 299 12.91 34.09 19.39
N HIS A 300 14.20 34.44 19.24
CA HIS A 300 15.29 33.93 20.08
C HIS A 300 15.10 34.29 21.56
N GLU A 301 14.87 35.58 21.85
CA GLU A 301 14.61 36.05 23.22
C GLU A 301 13.39 35.35 23.84
N LEU A 302 12.35 35.14 23.05
CA LEU A 302 11.13 34.47 23.52
C LEU A 302 11.37 32.98 23.78
N LEU A 303 12.09 32.28 22.90
CA LEU A 303 12.46 30.87 23.10
C LEU A 303 13.40 30.69 24.30
N ASP A 304 14.42 31.53 24.45
CA ASP A 304 15.33 31.47 25.60
C ASP A 304 14.56 31.76 26.90
N ALA A 305 13.69 32.78 26.93
CA ALA A 305 12.84 33.06 28.11
C ALA A 305 11.87 31.90 28.44
N LEU A 306 11.34 31.22 27.42
CA LEU A 306 10.47 30.06 27.59
C LEU A 306 11.25 28.84 28.12
N LEU A 307 12.46 28.62 27.64
CA LEU A 307 13.35 27.54 28.10
C LEU A 307 13.83 27.79 29.53
N GLU A 308 14.15 29.04 29.90
CA GLU A 308 14.51 29.39 31.29
C GLU A 308 13.34 29.26 32.27
N ALA A 309 12.11 29.48 31.80
CA ALA A 309 10.91 29.41 32.63
C ALA A 309 10.40 27.97 32.86
N ASP A 310 10.99 26.95 32.23
CA ASP A 310 10.72 25.51 32.43
C ASP A 310 9.21 25.21 32.67
N PHE A 311 8.37 25.49 31.67
CA PHE A 311 6.90 25.29 31.64
C PHE A 311 6.04 26.28 32.45
N SER A 312 6.65 27.27 33.10
CA SER A 312 5.92 28.37 33.75
C SER A 312 5.41 29.38 32.71
N TYR A 313 4.40 30.18 33.10
CA TYR A 313 3.92 31.26 32.24
C TYR A 313 4.89 32.44 32.27
N ILE A 314 5.27 32.93 31.09
CA ILE A 314 5.99 34.20 30.90
C ILE A 314 5.01 35.30 30.47
N ASP A 315 5.27 36.53 30.90
CA ASP A 315 4.50 37.71 30.50
C ASP A 315 5.07 38.30 29.20
N LEU A 316 4.23 38.42 28.17
CA LEU A 316 4.58 38.99 26.88
C LEU A 316 4.44 40.51 26.89
N LYS A 317 5.46 41.21 26.35
CA LYS A 317 5.45 42.68 26.20
C LYS A 317 4.41 43.13 25.15
N ARG A 318 4.25 42.36 24.08
CA ARG A 318 3.33 42.59 22.97
C ARG A 318 2.87 41.27 22.36
N ASP A 319 1.72 41.30 21.70
CA ASP A 319 1.26 40.20 20.86
C ASP A 319 1.96 40.30 19.49
N SER A 320 2.96 39.45 19.26
CA SER A 320 3.79 39.41 18.04
C SER A 320 3.56 38.15 17.21
N ALA A 321 3.89 38.20 15.91
CA ALA A 321 3.81 37.03 15.02
C ALA A 321 4.56 35.81 15.57
N ALA A 322 5.70 36.03 16.25
CA ALA A 322 6.48 34.97 16.91
C ALA A 322 5.65 34.20 17.96
N SER A 323 4.96 34.93 18.86
CA SER A 323 4.14 34.32 19.91
C SER A 323 2.95 33.53 19.33
N ARG A 324 2.30 34.07 18.28
CA ARG A 324 1.19 33.40 17.58
C ARG A 324 1.66 32.18 16.81
N PHE A 325 2.82 32.26 16.17
CA PHE A 325 3.43 31.15 15.44
C PHE A 325 3.71 29.97 16.37
N LEU A 326 4.32 30.20 17.54
CA LEU A 326 4.61 29.12 18.50
C LEU A 326 3.35 28.42 19.01
N VAL A 327 2.24 29.15 19.18
CA VAL A 327 0.95 28.54 19.54
C VAL A 327 0.34 27.76 18.38
N ARG A 328 0.43 28.29 17.15
CA ARG A 328 -0.05 27.63 15.93
C ARG A 328 0.72 26.34 15.65
N ALA A 329 2.04 26.39 15.82
CA ALA A 329 2.96 25.26 15.70
C ALA A 329 2.85 24.26 16.86
N LYS A 330 1.96 24.50 17.84
CA LYS A 330 1.74 23.63 19.00
C LYS A 330 3.00 23.42 19.85
N VAL A 331 3.87 24.42 19.90
CA VAL A 331 5.06 24.45 20.78
C VAL A 331 4.74 25.11 22.11
N ALA A 332 3.87 26.12 22.08
CA ALA A 332 3.47 26.89 23.25
C ALA A 332 1.95 27.02 23.38
N GLN A 333 1.47 27.42 24.56
CA GLN A 333 0.05 27.64 24.84
C GLN A 333 -0.16 28.96 25.59
N PHE A 334 -1.13 29.77 25.15
CA PHE A 334 -1.59 30.94 25.89
C PHE A 334 -2.37 30.56 27.15
N HIS A 335 -2.34 31.43 28.16
CA HIS A 335 -3.18 31.27 29.34
C HIS A 335 -4.66 31.42 28.95
N PRO A 336 -5.57 30.54 29.41
CA PRO A 336 -6.97 30.51 28.95
C PRO A 336 -7.78 31.78 29.29
N ARG A 337 -7.28 32.60 30.22
CA ARG A 337 -7.90 33.87 30.63
C ARG A 337 -7.04 35.10 30.35
N ASP A 338 -5.79 34.92 29.94
CA ASP A 338 -4.85 36.03 29.75
C ASP A 338 -4.01 35.82 28.49
N ALA A 339 -4.31 36.57 27.44
CA ALA A 339 -3.61 36.47 26.16
C ALA A 339 -2.17 37.00 26.22
N ARG A 340 -1.77 37.66 27.32
CA ARG A 340 -0.38 38.13 27.51
C ARG A 340 0.52 37.09 28.16
N ARG A 341 -0.01 35.94 28.56
CA ARG A 341 0.77 34.88 29.22
C ARG A 341 0.95 33.69 28.33
N LEU A 342 2.20 33.26 28.14
CA LEU A 342 2.58 32.14 27.29
C LEU A 342 3.40 31.12 28.08
N ARG A 343 3.20 29.83 27.84
CA ARG A 343 4.04 28.75 28.41
C ARG A 343 4.40 27.70 27.36
N LEU A 344 5.50 26.98 27.58
CA LEU A 344 5.85 25.80 26.78
C LEU A 344 4.89 24.64 27.07
N ILE A 345 4.60 23.87 26.03
CA ILE A 345 3.88 22.61 26.17
C ILE A 345 4.86 21.54 26.67
N ASP A 346 4.41 20.78 27.66
CA ASP A 346 5.17 19.66 28.19
C ASP A 346 5.06 18.45 27.24
N PHE A 347 6.09 18.28 26.41
CA PHE A 347 6.20 17.14 25.50
C PHE A 347 6.50 15.81 26.22
N SER A 348 6.95 15.84 27.48
CA SER A 348 7.28 14.62 28.23
C SER A 348 6.04 13.87 28.72
N ARG A 349 4.96 14.60 29.04
CA ARG A 349 3.67 14.00 29.44
C ARG A 349 2.80 13.54 28.28
N SER A 350 2.96 14.12 27.09
CA SER A 350 2.13 13.79 25.93
C SER A 350 2.59 12.54 25.15
N LEU A 351 3.81 12.06 25.39
CA LEU A 351 4.34 10.80 24.84
C LEU A 351 4.07 9.57 25.74
N GLY A 352 3.32 9.75 26.82
CA GLY A 352 2.99 8.70 27.81
C GLY A 352 1.58 8.10 27.67
N VAL A 353 0.95 8.22 26.49
CA VAL A 353 -0.33 7.55 26.16
C VAL A 353 -0.11 6.52 25.07
#